data_AF-A0A952H8G0-F1
#
_entry.id   AF-A0A952H8G0-F1
#
_cell.length_a   1.000
_cell.length_b   1.000
_cell.length_c   1.000
_cell.angle_alpha   90.00
_cell.angle_beta   90.00
_cell.angle_gamma   90.00
#
_symmetry.space_group_name_H-M   'P 1'
#
loop_
_entity.id
_entity.type
_entity.pdbx_description
1 polymer ?
#
loop_
_entity_poly.entity_id
_entity_poly.type
_entity_poly.pdbx_seq_one_letter_code
_entity_poly.pdbx_strand_id
1 'polypeptide(L)'
;MPSYSPMKPNRNSAAARTRLPRSDRAATPPSAVERVLRPVGYLLIALVWTALGLITLLLPAALPFALWSTNPEFSSRDFVTGDDVVVTVLFLLFAVVVLVPLLGYAFVALPLASIPLAVLSWTYVVRSLLPSYAGERLSSTGWSRSVIGPPTLGPTALSLLPVRLTPWTRFWTELMLLGWRPGRGVLLAGIPYGLASFLVAGWLFWPVGTVGAVVWSIVTVALVAVSVTLVVRAFRARVSGRRPVPEAVPGS
;
A
#
# COMPACT_ATOMS: atom_id res chain seq x y z
N MET A 1 -21.73 1.37 -2.77
CA MET A 1 -20.42 0.89 -3.29
C MET A 1 -19.79 2.01 -4.10
N PRO A 2 -18.45 2.20 -4.12
CA PRO A 2 -17.84 3.15 -5.05
C PRO A 2 -18.21 2.73 -6.48
N SER A 3 -18.64 3.68 -7.31
CA SER A 3 -18.90 3.45 -8.73
C SER A 3 -17.55 3.28 -9.45
N TYR A 4 -17.19 2.03 -9.77
CA TYR A 4 -16.02 1.71 -10.58
C TYR A 4 -16.43 1.58 -12.04
N SER A 5 -15.70 2.23 -12.95
CA SER A 5 -15.90 2.04 -14.39
C SER A 5 -15.08 0.85 -14.89
N PRO A 6 -15.70 -0.20 -15.47
CA PRO A 6 -14.96 -1.33 -16.04
C PRO A 6 -14.18 -0.96 -17.33
N MET A 7 -13.09 -1.70 -17.56
CA MET A 7 -12.10 -1.49 -18.64
C MET A 7 -12.72 -1.49 -20.05
N LYS A 8 -12.29 -0.55 -20.92
CA LYS A 8 -12.63 -0.50 -22.37
C LYS A 8 -11.92 -1.63 -23.13
N PRO A 9 -12.54 -2.30 -24.12
CA PRO A 9 -11.86 -3.31 -24.94
C PRO A 9 -10.72 -2.74 -25.80
N ASN A 10 -9.65 -3.52 -25.95
CA ASN A 10 -8.71 -3.35 -27.06
C ASN A 10 -9.47 -3.57 -28.38
N ARG A 11 -9.40 -2.60 -29.30
CA ARG A 11 -10.09 -2.63 -30.61
C ARG A 11 -9.74 -3.87 -31.45
N ASN A 12 -8.56 -4.46 -31.23
CA ASN A 12 -8.08 -5.61 -32.00
C ASN A 12 -8.42 -6.97 -31.37
N SER A 13 -9.10 -6.99 -30.20
CA SER A 13 -9.52 -8.25 -29.58
C SER A 13 -10.77 -8.82 -30.25
N ALA A 14 -10.90 -10.16 -30.33
CA ALA A 14 -12.09 -10.83 -30.85
C ALA A 14 -13.40 -10.33 -30.18
N ALA A 15 -13.30 -9.86 -28.93
CA ALA A 15 -14.38 -9.25 -28.15
C ALA A 15 -14.84 -7.86 -28.62
N ALA A 16 -14.09 -7.16 -29.48
CA ALA A 16 -14.54 -5.88 -30.08
C ALA A 16 -15.60 -6.10 -31.17
N ARG A 17 -15.72 -7.32 -31.70
CA ARG A 17 -16.70 -7.69 -32.73
C ARG A 17 -18.07 -8.04 -32.15
N THR A 18 -18.13 -8.36 -30.85
CA THR A 18 -19.37 -8.66 -30.12
C THR A 18 -19.75 -7.48 -29.25
N ARG A 19 -20.75 -6.70 -29.67
CA ARG A 19 -21.34 -5.60 -28.89
C ARG A 19 -22.06 -6.16 -27.66
N LEU A 20 -21.33 -6.44 -26.57
CA LEU A 20 -21.92 -6.76 -25.28
C LEU A 20 -21.73 -5.59 -24.29
N PRO A 21 -22.73 -5.34 -23.41
CA PRO A 21 -22.64 -4.33 -22.36
C PRO A 21 -21.39 -4.48 -21.48
N ARG A 22 -20.87 -3.34 -21.04
CA ARG A 22 -19.57 -3.21 -20.35
C ARG A 22 -19.55 -3.82 -18.94
N SER A 23 -20.72 -4.13 -18.37
CA SER A 23 -20.92 -4.87 -17.11
C SER A 23 -20.67 -6.38 -17.24
N ASP A 24 -20.73 -6.92 -18.45
CA ASP A 24 -20.80 -8.38 -18.67
C ASP A 24 -19.43 -9.07 -18.74
N ARG A 25 -18.32 -8.33 -18.64
CA ARG A 25 -16.97 -8.93 -18.67
C ARG A 25 -16.60 -9.75 -17.44
N ALA A 26 -17.21 -9.46 -16.29
CA ALA A 26 -17.13 -10.34 -15.12
C ALA A 26 -17.97 -11.62 -15.33
N ALA A 27 -19.00 -11.54 -16.18
CA ALA A 27 -19.92 -12.61 -16.51
C ALA A 27 -19.48 -13.48 -17.71
N THR A 28 -18.55 -13.00 -18.55
CA THR A 28 -18.01 -13.81 -19.66
C THR A 28 -17.05 -14.88 -19.12
N PRO A 29 -17.32 -16.17 -19.38
CA PRO A 29 -16.47 -17.25 -18.92
C PRO A 29 -15.08 -17.17 -19.57
N PRO A 30 -14.03 -17.61 -18.87
CA PRO A 30 -12.69 -17.66 -19.42
C PRO A 30 -12.56 -18.66 -20.56
N SER A 31 -11.75 -18.29 -21.55
CA SER A 31 -11.34 -19.17 -22.64
C SER A 31 -10.52 -20.35 -22.11
N ALA A 32 -10.46 -21.46 -22.87
CA ALA A 32 -9.72 -22.66 -22.45
C ALA A 32 -8.22 -22.37 -22.21
N VAL A 33 -7.61 -21.55 -23.07
CA VAL A 33 -6.20 -21.13 -22.92
C VAL A 33 -5.99 -20.29 -21.66
N GLU A 34 -6.91 -19.36 -21.38
CA GLU A 34 -6.88 -18.59 -20.12
C GLU A 34 -6.98 -19.52 -18.91
N ARG A 35 -7.82 -20.57 -18.96
CA ARG A 35 -7.95 -21.53 -17.85
C ARG A 35 -6.64 -22.24 -17.53
N VAL A 36 -5.92 -22.69 -18.54
CA VAL A 36 -4.66 -23.44 -18.38
C VAL A 36 -3.52 -22.54 -17.92
N LEU A 37 -3.43 -21.30 -18.45
CA LEU A 37 -2.32 -20.38 -18.13
C LEU A 37 -2.53 -19.55 -16.86
N ARG A 38 -3.74 -19.53 -16.30
CA ARG A 38 -4.08 -18.77 -15.09
C ARG A 38 -3.17 -19.04 -13.89
N PRO A 39 -2.85 -20.29 -13.53
CA PRO A 39 -1.99 -20.55 -12.37
C PRO A 39 -0.61 -19.90 -12.54
N VAL A 40 -0.03 -19.99 -13.74
CA VAL A 40 1.27 -19.38 -14.06
C VAL A 40 1.16 -17.85 -14.02
N GLY A 41 0.13 -17.28 -14.63
CA GLY A 41 -0.10 -15.83 -14.62
C GLY A 41 -0.26 -15.26 -13.21
N TYR A 42 -1.07 -15.91 -12.36
CA TYR A 42 -1.23 -15.49 -10.97
C TYR A 42 0.01 -15.74 -10.13
N LEU A 43 0.78 -16.80 -10.39
CA LEU A 43 2.02 -17.08 -9.68
C LEU A 43 3.07 -16.00 -9.96
N LEU A 44 3.28 -15.62 -11.21
CA LEU A 44 4.19 -14.53 -11.58
C LEU A 44 3.80 -13.21 -10.90
N ILE A 45 2.50 -12.88 -10.93
CA ILE A 45 1.97 -11.69 -10.26
C ILE A 45 2.18 -11.78 -8.74
N ALA A 46 1.98 -12.95 -8.14
CA ALA A 46 2.18 -13.16 -6.70
C ALA A 46 3.65 -12.98 -6.30
N LEU A 47 4.58 -13.50 -7.10
CA LEU A 47 6.02 -13.30 -6.90
C LEU A 47 6.39 -11.82 -7.00
N VAL A 48 5.92 -11.10 -8.03
CA VAL A 48 6.17 -9.67 -8.20
C VAL A 48 5.65 -8.87 -7.00
N TRP A 49 4.40 -9.09 -6.59
CA TRP A 49 3.84 -8.35 -5.44
C TRP A 49 4.47 -8.75 -4.11
N THR A 50 4.93 -10.00 -3.97
CA THR A 50 5.70 -10.42 -2.79
C THR A 50 7.03 -9.70 -2.75
N ALA A 51 7.76 -9.64 -3.87
CA ALA A 51 9.02 -8.90 -3.96
C ALA A 51 8.82 -7.41 -3.67
N LEU A 52 7.81 -6.77 -4.27
CA LEU A 52 7.48 -5.37 -3.99
C LEU A 52 7.07 -5.17 -2.53
N GLY A 53 6.29 -6.08 -1.94
CA GLY A 53 5.93 -6.05 -0.53
C GLY A 53 7.11 -6.16 0.41
N LEU A 54 8.09 -7.01 0.09
CA LEU A 54 9.33 -7.12 0.84
C LEU A 54 10.17 -5.84 0.70
N ILE A 55 10.31 -5.30 -0.52
CA ILE A 55 11.03 -4.04 -0.75
C ILE A 55 10.40 -2.90 0.08
N THR A 56 9.08 -2.76 0.09
CA THR A 56 8.42 -1.69 0.83
C THR A 56 8.53 -1.85 2.34
N LEU A 57 8.57 -3.08 2.86
CA LEU A 57 8.83 -3.37 4.27
C LEU A 57 10.29 -3.10 4.68
N LEU A 58 11.24 -3.33 3.77
CA LEU A 58 12.67 -3.14 4.01
C LEU A 58 13.13 -1.70 3.77
N LEU A 59 12.36 -0.90 3.03
CA LEU A 59 12.71 0.48 2.68
C LEU A 59 13.09 1.36 3.89
N PRO A 60 12.39 1.30 5.05
CA PRO A 60 12.76 2.08 6.23
C PRO A 60 14.14 1.70 6.79
N ALA A 61 14.52 0.42 6.69
CA ALA A 61 15.83 -0.08 7.11
C ALA A 61 16.91 0.17 6.05
N ALA A 62 16.53 0.26 4.77
CA ALA A 62 17.45 0.52 3.67
C ALA A 62 18.06 1.93 3.76
N LEU A 63 17.35 2.93 4.29
CA LEU A 63 17.88 4.29 4.45
C LEU A 63 19.12 4.37 5.37
N PRO A 64 19.06 3.92 6.64
CA PRO A 64 20.23 3.94 7.51
C PRO A 64 21.34 3.01 6.98
N PHE A 65 20.98 1.88 6.38
CA PHE A 65 21.97 0.99 5.76
C PHE A 65 22.71 1.66 4.58
N ALA A 66 21.99 2.35 3.69
CA ALA A 66 22.57 3.05 2.56
C ALA A 66 23.51 4.18 3.02
N LEU A 67 23.09 4.97 4.02
CA LEU A 67 23.92 6.01 4.63
C LEU A 67 25.21 5.42 5.20
N TRP A 68 25.10 4.34 5.96
CA TRP A 68 26.26 3.64 6.53
C TRP A 68 27.19 3.09 5.45
N SER A 69 26.64 2.49 4.40
CA SER A 69 27.44 1.89 3.31
C SER A 69 28.16 2.91 2.42
N THR A 70 27.62 4.12 2.29
CA THR A 70 28.15 5.16 1.40
C THR A 70 29.08 6.14 2.13
N ASN A 71 28.82 6.39 3.42
CA ASN A 71 29.64 7.25 4.26
C ASN A 71 29.83 6.60 5.64
N PRO A 72 30.70 5.59 5.76
CA PRO A 72 30.89 4.87 7.02
C PRO A 72 31.45 5.74 8.15
N GLU A 73 32.14 6.83 7.79
CA GLU A 73 32.66 7.81 8.75
C GLU A 73 31.66 8.91 9.11
N PHE A 74 30.46 8.91 8.51
CA PHE A 74 29.44 9.90 8.83
C PHE A 74 29.00 9.77 10.30
N SER A 75 29.29 10.81 11.09
CA SER A 75 28.70 10.98 12.41
C SER A 75 27.60 12.03 12.36
N SER A 76 26.43 11.69 12.91
CA SER A 76 25.38 12.68 13.14
C SER A 76 25.82 13.75 14.15
N ARG A 77 26.91 13.50 14.91
CA ARG A 77 27.57 14.50 15.75
C ARG A 77 28.10 15.66 14.94
N ASP A 78 28.90 15.41 13.93
CA ASP A 78 29.54 16.45 13.12
C ASP A 78 28.50 17.29 12.37
N PHE A 79 27.36 16.68 12.00
CA PHE A 79 26.23 17.39 11.42
C PHE A 79 25.54 18.35 12.40
N VAL A 80 25.43 17.97 13.68
CA VAL A 80 24.76 18.79 14.71
C VAL A 80 25.71 19.80 15.35
N THR A 81 26.99 19.46 15.48
CA THR A 81 28.02 20.29 16.12
C THR A 81 28.89 21.06 15.13
N GLY A 82 28.57 21.01 13.83
CA GLY A 82 29.27 21.78 12.81
C GLY A 82 29.09 23.29 12.97
N ASP A 83 29.95 24.07 12.30
CA ASP A 83 30.05 25.52 12.48
C ASP A 83 28.84 26.33 11.92
N ASP A 84 27.97 25.72 11.12
CA ASP A 84 26.82 26.39 10.51
C ASP A 84 25.48 25.96 11.12
N VAL A 85 25.16 26.57 12.26
CA VAL A 85 23.89 26.36 12.99
C VAL A 85 22.67 26.64 12.11
N VAL A 86 22.76 27.60 11.18
CA VAL A 86 21.64 27.98 10.32
C VAL A 86 21.28 26.84 9.39
N VAL A 87 22.28 26.20 8.76
CA VAL A 87 22.07 25.04 7.88
C VAL A 87 21.46 23.87 8.66
N THR A 88 21.95 23.57 9.85
CA THR A 88 21.42 22.48 10.68
C THR A 88 19.96 22.73 11.08
N VAL A 89 19.62 23.96 11.48
CA VAL A 89 18.24 24.34 11.83
C VAL A 89 17.32 24.26 10.61
N LEU A 90 17.75 24.76 9.45
CA LEU A 90 16.96 24.69 8.21
C LEU A 90 16.74 23.24 7.77
N PHE A 91 17.75 22.38 7.89
CA PHE A 91 17.59 20.96 7.60
C PHE A 91 16.64 20.27 8.57
N LEU A 92 16.75 20.54 9.88
CA LEU A 92 15.84 19.97 10.87
C LEU A 92 14.39 20.41 10.63
N LEU A 93 14.17 21.70 10.32
CA LEU A 93 12.87 22.22 9.95
C LEU A 93 12.33 21.50 8.71
N PHE A 94 13.14 21.38 7.65
CA PHE A 94 12.76 20.67 6.43
C PHE A 94 12.47 19.19 6.69
N ALA A 95 13.30 18.52 7.49
CA ALA A 95 13.14 17.12 7.84
C ALA A 95 11.82 16.89 8.59
N VAL A 96 11.52 17.71 9.60
CA VAL A 96 10.29 17.57 10.40
C VAL A 96 9.04 17.97 9.61
N VAL A 97 9.09 19.04 8.83
CA VAL A 97 7.91 19.57 8.12
C VAL A 97 7.62 18.79 6.83
N VAL A 98 8.66 18.34 6.12
CA VAL A 98 8.53 17.73 4.79
C VAL A 98 8.87 16.24 4.82
N LEU A 99 10.08 15.88 5.24
CA LEU A 99 10.55 14.49 5.09
C LEU A 99 9.81 13.52 6.02
N VAL A 100 9.56 13.89 7.28
CA VAL A 100 8.87 13.04 8.25
C VAL A 100 7.44 12.71 7.79
N PRO A 101 6.60 13.68 7.39
CA PRO A 101 5.27 13.36 6.84
C PRO A 101 5.35 12.59 5.52
N LEU A 102 6.25 12.99 4.61
CA LEU A 102 6.34 12.38 3.29
C LEU A 102 6.83 10.93 3.34
N LEU A 103 7.98 10.70 3.96
CA LEU A 103 8.58 9.36 4.11
C LEU A 103 7.75 8.51 5.06
N GLY A 104 7.28 9.07 6.17
CA GLY A 104 6.39 8.38 7.10
C GLY A 104 5.11 7.90 6.43
N TYR A 105 4.48 8.74 5.60
CA TYR A 105 3.34 8.33 4.79
C TYR A 105 3.72 7.24 3.78
N ALA A 106 4.83 7.38 3.06
CA ALA A 106 5.28 6.38 2.09
C ALA A 106 5.53 5.01 2.75
N PHE A 107 6.22 5.00 3.89
CA PHE A 107 6.54 3.78 4.64
C PHE A 107 5.32 3.07 5.22
N VAL A 108 4.22 3.78 5.46
CA VAL A 108 2.96 3.17 5.90
C VAL A 108 2.09 2.79 4.70
N ALA A 109 1.92 3.70 3.74
CA ALA A 109 1.00 3.52 2.62
C ALA A 109 1.47 2.46 1.61
N LEU A 110 2.77 2.38 1.34
CA LEU A 110 3.31 1.42 0.37
C LEU A 110 3.13 -0.03 0.82
N PRO A 111 3.53 -0.45 2.04
CA PRO A 111 3.23 -1.80 2.53
C PRO A 111 1.73 -2.09 2.61
N LEU A 112 0.91 -1.11 3.04
CA LEU A 112 -0.55 -1.25 3.04
C LEU A 112 -1.14 -1.43 1.63
N ALA A 113 -0.46 -0.94 0.59
CA ALA A 113 -0.87 -1.15 -0.80
C ALA A 113 -0.37 -2.48 -1.36
N SER A 114 0.91 -2.81 -1.14
CA SER A 114 1.61 -3.94 -1.77
C SER A 114 1.37 -5.28 -1.08
N ILE A 115 1.38 -5.35 0.25
CA ILE A 115 1.21 -6.60 0.99
C ILE A 115 -0.18 -7.21 0.73
N PRO A 116 -1.28 -6.45 0.77
CA PRO A 116 -2.58 -7.02 0.46
C PRO A 116 -2.68 -7.53 -0.97
N LEU A 117 -2.00 -6.89 -1.93
CA LEU A 117 -1.93 -7.36 -3.31
C LEU A 117 -1.15 -8.67 -3.43
N ALA A 118 -0.07 -8.85 -2.67
CA ALA A 118 0.64 -10.12 -2.56
C ALA A 118 -0.28 -11.22 -1.99
N VAL A 119 -0.99 -10.94 -0.90
CA VAL A 119 -1.91 -11.92 -0.29
C VAL A 119 -3.07 -12.27 -1.22
N LEU A 120 -3.67 -11.27 -1.90
CA LEU A 120 -4.75 -11.49 -2.86
C LEU A 120 -4.27 -12.29 -4.07
N SER A 121 -3.08 -12.01 -4.60
CA SER A 121 -2.53 -12.75 -5.73
C SER A 121 -2.23 -14.20 -5.37
N TRP A 122 -1.64 -14.49 -4.20
CA TRP A 122 -1.52 -15.85 -3.68
C TRP A 122 -2.88 -16.54 -3.50
N THR A 123 -3.89 -15.81 -3.03
CA THR A 123 -5.27 -16.32 -2.95
C THR A 123 -5.80 -16.73 -4.34
N TYR A 124 -5.45 -15.98 -5.40
CA TYR A 124 -5.83 -16.32 -6.77
C TYR A 124 -5.03 -17.49 -7.34
N VAL A 125 -3.76 -17.66 -6.96
CA VAL A 125 -2.99 -18.87 -7.29
C VAL A 125 -3.72 -20.11 -6.75
N VAL A 126 -4.02 -20.12 -5.45
CA VAL A 126 -4.73 -21.25 -4.81
C VAL A 126 -6.09 -21.49 -5.47
N ARG A 127 -6.90 -20.43 -5.67
CA ARG A 127 -8.21 -20.57 -6.33
C ARG A 127 -8.11 -21.02 -7.78
N SER A 128 -7.03 -20.71 -8.50
CA SER A 128 -6.85 -21.14 -9.89
C SER A 128 -6.57 -22.63 -10.05
N LEU A 129 -6.10 -23.30 -8.98
CA LEU A 129 -5.87 -24.74 -8.96
C LEU A 129 -7.14 -25.53 -8.57
N LEU A 130 -8.17 -24.85 -8.07
CA LEU A 130 -9.41 -25.48 -7.61
C LEU A 130 -10.42 -25.64 -8.76
N PRO A 131 -10.93 -26.86 -9.03
CA PRO A 131 -11.88 -27.10 -10.11
C PRO A 131 -13.18 -26.29 -9.99
N SER A 132 -13.63 -26.01 -8.76
CA SER A 132 -14.83 -25.23 -8.47
C SER A 132 -14.78 -23.78 -8.97
N TYR A 133 -13.59 -23.28 -9.26
CA TYR A 133 -13.32 -21.91 -9.72
C TYR A 133 -12.95 -21.85 -11.22
N ALA A 134 -12.93 -22.98 -11.93
CA ALA A 134 -12.47 -23.06 -13.32
C ALA A 134 -13.35 -22.27 -14.31
N GLY A 135 -14.65 -22.16 -14.01
CA GLY A 135 -15.63 -21.50 -14.86
C GLY A 135 -15.71 -19.98 -14.71
N GLU A 136 -15.07 -19.38 -13.70
CA GLU A 136 -15.22 -17.96 -13.39
C GLU A 136 -13.92 -17.17 -13.49
N ARG A 137 -14.00 -15.85 -13.58
CA ARG A 137 -12.83 -14.96 -13.45
C ARG A 137 -12.54 -14.75 -11.97
N LEU A 138 -11.27 -14.83 -11.56
CA LEU A 138 -10.87 -14.71 -10.15
C LEU A 138 -10.58 -13.27 -9.74
N SER A 139 -10.07 -12.49 -10.68
CA SER A 139 -9.72 -11.09 -10.48
C SER A 139 -10.28 -10.19 -11.59
N SER A 140 -10.53 -8.94 -11.24
CA SER A 140 -10.94 -7.88 -12.15
C SER A 140 -10.07 -6.63 -11.97
N THR A 141 -10.16 -5.71 -12.92
CA THR A 141 -9.48 -4.41 -12.87
C THR A 141 -10.53 -3.30 -12.85
N GLY A 142 -10.55 -2.53 -11.78
CA GLY A 142 -11.40 -1.34 -11.62
C GLY A 142 -10.62 -0.07 -11.91
N TRP A 143 -11.30 1.03 -12.20
CA TRP A 143 -10.68 2.33 -12.44
C TRP A 143 -11.17 3.33 -11.39
N SER A 144 -10.26 4.08 -10.78
CA SER A 144 -10.61 5.06 -9.75
C SER A 144 -9.75 6.33 -9.86
N ARG A 145 -10.39 7.51 -9.75
CA ARG A 145 -9.70 8.80 -9.72
C ARG A 145 -9.15 9.16 -8.33
N SER A 146 -9.53 8.44 -7.29
CA SER A 146 -9.17 8.73 -5.89
C SER A 146 -8.01 7.86 -5.37
N VAL A 147 -7.25 7.24 -6.28
CA VAL A 147 -6.19 6.30 -5.98
C VAL A 147 -4.86 6.86 -6.48
N ILE A 148 -3.82 6.78 -5.65
CA ILE A 148 -2.45 7.12 -6.03
C ILE A 148 -2.01 6.20 -7.16
N GLY A 149 -1.46 6.77 -8.22
CA GLY A 149 -0.91 6.05 -9.36
C GLY A 149 0.12 6.94 -10.07
N PRO A 150 0.77 6.43 -11.13
CA PRO A 150 1.56 7.29 -12.01
C PRO A 150 0.71 8.51 -12.42
N PRO A 151 1.30 9.71 -12.63
CA PRO A 151 0.55 10.88 -13.05
C PRO A 151 -0.07 10.63 -14.43
N THR A 152 -1.24 10.00 -14.45
CA THR A 152 -2.02 9.76 -15.64
C THR A 152 -3.10 10.82 -15.71
N LEU A 153 -3.35 11.37 -16.91
CA LEU A 153 -4.45 12.30 -17.18
C LEU A 153 -5.86 11.69 -16.96
N GLY A 154 -5.95 10.45 -16.46
CA GLY A 154 -7.16 9.67 -16.29
C GLY A 154 -7.19 8.88 -14.97
N PRO A 155 -8.28 8.15 -14.71
CA PRO A 155 -8.38 7.30 -13.51
C PRO A 155 -7.25 6.27 -13.47
N THR A 156 -6.81 5.90 -12.27
CA THR A 156 -5.79 4.86 -12.05
C THR A 156 -6.45 3.48 -12.09
N ALA A 157 -5.83 2.52 -12.78
CA ALA A 157 -6.28 1.14 -12.80
C ALA A 157 -5.88 0.41 -11.50
N LEU A 158 -6.88 -0.04 -10.74
CA LEU A 158 -6.72 -0.98 -9.63
C LEU A 158 -6.92 -2.39 -10.16
N SER A 159 -5.82 -3.12 -10.35
CA SER A 159 -5.85 -4.54 -10.71
C SER A 159 -6.13 -5.41 -9.48
N LEU A 160 -6.38 -6.71 -9.72
CA LEU A 160 -6.52 -7.73 -8.66
C LEU A 160 -7.71 -7.56 -7.72
N LEU A 161 -8.76 -6.85 -8.15
CA LEU A 161 -10.00 -6.77 -7.38
C LEU A 161 -10.74 -8.12 -7.42
N PRO A 162 -11.13 -8.69 -6.27
CA PRO A 162 -11.76 -10.00 -6.23
C PRO A 162 -13.13 -9.98 -6.89
N VAL A 163 -13.42 -10.97 -7.73
CA VAL A 163 -14.76 -11.15 -8.32
C VAL A 163 -15.73 -11.68 -7.27
N ARG A 164 -15.32 -12.70 -6.48
CA ARG A 164 -16.06 -13.16 -5.30
C ARG A 164 -15.56 -12.46 -4.03
N LEU A 165 -16.43 -11.67 -3.42
CA LEU A 165 -16.20 -10.99 -2.15
C LEU A 165 -16.49 -11.91 -0.96
N THR A 166 -15.50 -12.71 -0.58
CA THR A 166 -15.48 -13.45 0.70
C THR A 166 -15.02 -12.53 1.84
N PRO A 167 -15.29 -12.83 3.12
CA PRO A 167 -14.77 -12.04 4.25
C PRO A 167 -13.26 -11.83 4.19
N TRP A 168 -12.51 -12.87 3.81
CA TRP A 168 -11.06 -12.84 3.59
C TRP A 168 -10.65 -11.83 2.50
N THR A 169 -11.15 -12.01 1.27
CA THR A 169 -10.79 -11.12 0.16
C THR A 169 -11.29 -9.69 0.38
N ARG A 170 -12.41 -9.51 1.09
CA ARG A 170 -12.93 -8.20 1.50
C ARG A 170 -11.98 -7.50 2.46
N PHE A 171 -11.50 -8.19 3.50
CA PHE A 171 -10.54 -7.64 4.46
C PHE A 171 -9.29 -7.11 3.74
N TRP A 172 -8.65 -7.95 2.92
CA TRP A 172 -7.44 -7.57 2.20
C TRP A 172 -7.70 -6.47 1.17
N THR A 173 -8.84 -6.49 0.48
CA THR A 173 -9.20 -5.40 -0.45
C THR A 173 -9.40 -4.08 0.29
N GLU A 174 -10.02 -4.07 1.48
CA GLU A 174 -10.14 -2.83 2.27
C GLU A 174 -8.78 -2.31 2.74
N LEU A 175 -7.89 -3.22 3.17
CA LEU A 175 -6.54 -2.86 3.60
C LEU A 175 -5.74 -2.29 2.42
N MET A 176 -5.80 -2.94 1.26
CA MET A 176 -5.23 -2.47 0.00
C MET A 176 -5.70 -1.05 -0.32
N LEU A 177 -7.02 -0.81 -0.27
CA LEU A 177 -7.61 0.49 -0.56
C LEU A 177 -7.31 1.56 0.51
N LEU A 178 -6.82 1.17 1.69
CA LEU A 178 -6.32 2.11 2.70
C LEU A 178 -4.95 2.67 2.27
N GLY A 179 -4.06 1.84 1.72
CA GLY A 179 -2.76 2.29 1.20
C GLY A 179 -2.87 3.08 -0.11
N TRP A 180 -3.74 2.64 -1.02
CA TRP A 180 -3.91 3.29 -2.33
C TRP A 180 -4.66 4.61 -2.30
N ARG A 181 -5.50 4.86 -1.28
CA ARG A 181 -6.27 6.10 -1.17
C ARG A 181 -5.64 7.03 -0.14
N PRO A 182 -5.15 8.21 -0.56
CA PRO A 182 -4.62 9.17 0.39
C PRO A 182 -5.75 9.60 1.33
N GLY A 183 -5.49 9.44 2.63
CA GLY A 183 -6.45 9.76 3.67
C GLY A 183 -5.73 10.37 4.86
N ARG A 184 -6.37 11.34 5.51
CA ARG A 184 -5.82 12.03 6.69
C ARG A 184 -5.40 11.05 7.78
N GLY A 185 -6.16 9.97 8.00
CA GLY A 185 -5.82 8.94 8.99
C GLY A 185 -4.49 8.22 8.71
N VAL A 186 -4.21 7.89 7.45
CA VAL A 186 -2.95 7.22 7.06
C VAL A 186 -1.79 8.21 7.08
N LEU A 187 -2.02 9.46 6.66
CA LEU A 187 -1.03 10.55 6.77
C LEU A 187 -0.60 10.77 8.22
N LEU A 188 -1.56 10.90 9.14
CA LEU A 188 -1.28 11.09 10.57
C LEU A 188 -0.62 9.86 11.20
N ALA A 189 -0.96 8.65 10.75
CA ALA A 189 -0.27 7.44 11.17
C ALA A 189 1.17 7.36 10.66
N GLY A 190 1.45 7.98 9.50
CA GLY A 190 2.79 8.07 8.93
C GLY A 190 3.75 8.93 9.75
N ILE A 191 3.28 10.02 10.37
CA ILE A 191 4.12 10.95 11.14
C ILE A 191 4.96 10.25 12.23
N PRO A 192 4.38 9.50 13.19
CA PRO A 192 5.18 8.83 14.21
C PRO A 192 6.15 7.79 13.62
N TYR A 193 5.78 7.16 12.51
CA TYR A 193 6.68 6.23 11.81
C TYR A 193 7.85 6.94 11.14
N GLY A 194 7.60 8.10 10.51
CA GLY A 194 8.64 8.97 9.97
C GLY A 194 9.60 9.44 11.07
N LEU A 195 9.07 9.92 12.20
CA LEU A 195 9.87 10.28 13.37
C LEU A 195 10.70 9.09 13.88
N ALA A 196 10.11 7.91 14.00
CA ALA A 196 10.82 6.70 14.41
C ALA A 196 11.99 6.39 13.46
N SER A 197 11.79 6.54 12.15
CA SER A 197 12.82 6.30 11.13
C SER A 197 13.99 7.30 11.24
N PHE A 198 13.69 8.59 11.42
CA PHE A 198 14.71 9.62 11.62
C PHE A 198 15.44 9.46 12.96
N LEU A 199 14.74 9.08 14.02
CA LEU A 199 15.36 8.78 15.31
C LEU A 199 16.35 7.63 15.17
N VAL A 200 15.95 6.52 14.53
CA VAL A 200 16.83 5.38 14.28
C VAL A 200 18.09 5.81 13.53
N ALA A 201 17.96 6.59 12.46
CA ALA A 201 19.12 7.13 11.77
C ALA A 201 19.96 8.01 12.71
N GLY A 202 19.33 8.95 13.43
CA GLY A 202 20.01 9.90 14.30
C GLY A 202 20.87 9.24 15.38
N TRP A 203 20.31 8.28 16.14
CA TRP A 203 21.04 7.64 17.23
C TRP A 203 21.96 6.50 16.77
N LEU A 204 21.73 5.89 15.59
CA LEU A 204 22.65 4.91 15.02
C LEU A 204 23.99 5.54 14.61
N PHE A 205 23.96 6.80 14.14
CA PHE A 205 25.16 7.56 13.75
C PHE A 205 25.69 8.49 14.86
N TRP A 206 25.05 8.49 16.04
CA TRP A 206 25.51 9.23 17.21
C TRP A 206 26.19 8.27 18.17
N PRO A 207 27.33 8.63 18.79
CA PRO A 207 27.95 7.82 19.83
C PRO A 207 27.13 7.86 21.12
N VAL A 208 25.99 7.16 21.15
CA VAL A 208 25.19 6.94 22.37
C VAL A 208 25.74 5.74 23.12
N GLY A 209 25.94 5.88 24.43
CA GLY A 209 26.26 4.73 25.28
C GLY A 209 25.12 3.71 25.32
N THR A 210 25.37 2.51 25.85
CA THR A 210 24.40 1.40 25.90
C THR A 210 23.04 1.80 26.47
N VAL A 211 23.03 2.60 27.55
CA VAL A 211 21.79 3.10 28.17
C VAL A 211 21.00 3.99 27.20
N GLY A 212 21.69 4.89 26.49
CA GLY A 212 21.07 5.76 25.49
C GLY A 212 20.47 4.95 24.34
N ALA A 213 21.18 3.94 23.84
CA ALA A 213 20.68 3.04 22.79
C ALA A 213 19.40 2.31 23.22
N VAL A 214 19.33 1.84 24.47
CA VAL A 214 18.13 1.19 25.01
C VAL A 214 16.96 2.17 25.10
N VAL A 215 17.18 3.38 25.64
CA VAL A 215 16.14 4.41 25.74
C VAL A 215 15.59 4.78 24.37
N TRP A 216 16.46 5.04 23.40
CA TRP A 216 16.04 5.40 22.04
C TRP A 216 15.34 4.25 21.33
N SER A 217 15.76 3.00 21.56
CA SER A 217 15.07 1.82 21.05
C SER A 217 13.64 1.72 21.59
N ILE A 218 13.43 1.98 22.89
CA ILE A 218 12.09 1.99 23.49
C ILE A 218 11.22 3.10 22.87
N VAL A 219 11.78 4.31 22.69
CA VAL A 219 11.07 5.43 22.07
C VAL A 219 10.67 5.09 20.63
N THR A 220 11.58 4.52 19.84
CA THR A 220 11.30 4.07 18.47
C THR A 220 10.17 3.03 18.45
N VAL A 221 10.23 2.01 19.32
CA VAL A 221 9.19 0.98 19.42
C VAL A 221 7.84 1.58 19.80
N ALA A 222 7.82 2.54 20.73
CA ALA A 222 6.60 3.23 21.13
C ALA A 222 6.00 4.03 19.95
N LEU A 223 6.81 4.74 19.18
CA LEU A 223 6.35 5.47 18.00
C LEU A 223 5.80 4.55 16.90
N VAL A 224 6.45 3.41 16.66
CA VAL A 224 5.95 2.39 15.74
C VAL A 224 4.61 1.82 16.22
N ALA A 225 4.49 1.52 17.52
CA ALA A 225 3.23 1.06 18.10
C ALA A 225 2.11 2.11 17.95
N VAL A 226 2.42 3.40 18.18
CA VAL A 226 1.46 4.50 17.94
C VAL A 226 1.04 4.52 16.48
N SER A 227 1.97 4.44 15.52
CA SER A 227 1.66 4.37 14.09
C SER A 227 0.68 3.22 13.78
N VAL A 228 0.99 2.01 14.25
CA VAL A 228 0.13 0.83 14.06
C VAL A 228 -1.27 1.05 14.63
N THR A 229 -1.38 1.60 15.84
CA THR A 229 -2.70 1.88 16.45
C THR A 229 -3.50 2.89 15.64
N LEU A 230 -2.85 3.92 15.09
CA LEU A 230 -3.50 4.92 14.23
C LEU A 230 -3.96 4.32 12.90
N VAL A 231 -3.15 3.44 12.28
CA VAL A 231 -3.56 2.67 11.09
C VAL A 231 -4.79 1.81 11.38
N VAL A 232 -4.78 1.07 12.50
CA VAL A 232 -5.91 0.21 12.91
C VAL A 232 -7.16 1.07 13.15
N ARG A 233 -7.04 2.23 13.79
CA ARG A 233 -8.15 3.17 13.97
C ARG A 233 -8.68 3.69 12.64
N ALA A 234 -7.80 4.09 11.72
CA ALA A 234 -8.17 4.55 10.39
C ALA A 234 -8.89 3.44 9.59
N PHE A 235 -8.43 2.20 9.69
CA PHE A 235 -9.07 1.04 9.09
C PHE A 235 -10.47 0.81 9.68
N ARG A 236 -10.60 0.80 11.02
CA ARG A 236 -11.89 0.60 11.70
C ARG A 236 -12.90 1.70 11.34
N ALA A 237 -12.49 2.98 11.35
CA ALA A 237 -13.34 4.10 10.98
C ALA A 237 -13.89 3.99 9.55
N ARG A 238 -13.06 3.49 8.62
CA ARG A 238 -13.46 3.25 7.23
C ARG A 238 -14.47 2.10 7.10
N VAL A 239 -14.31 1.06 7.90
CA VAL A 239 -15.22 -0.10 7.89
C VAL A 239 -16.56 0.24 8.57
N SER A 240 -16.53 0.96 9.69
CA SER A 240 -17.74 1.33 10.45
C SER A 240 -18.57 2.44 9.82
N GLY A 241 -17.94 3.37 9.09
CA GLY A 241 -18.63 4.46 8.37
C GLY A 241 -19.50 4.01 7.18
N ARG A 242 -19.58 2.70 6.89
CA ARG A 242 -20.40 2.12 5.82
C ARG A 242 -21.77 1.61 6.27
N ARG A 243 -22.34 2.14 7.37
CA ARG A 243 -23.75 1.83 7.69
C ARG A 243 -24.60 2.18 6.46
N PRO A 244 -25.42 1.24 5.94
CA PRO A 244 -26.30 1.54 4.83
C PRO A 244 -27.22 2.69 5.24
N VAL A 245 -27.27 3.73 4.41
CA VAL A 245 -28.34 4.73 4.49
C VAL A 245 -29.63 3.93 4.32
N PRO A 246 -30.59 4.02 5.26
CA PRO A 246 -31.89 3.39 5.07
C PRO A 246 -32.42 3.82 3.71
N GLU A 247 -32.77 2.86 2.85
CA GLU A 247 -33.51 3.17 1.64
C GLU A 247 -34.69 4.04 2.07
N ALA A 248 -34.72 5.29 1.59
CA ALA A 248 -35.90 6.11 1.72
C ALA A 248 -37.01 5.33 1.02
N VAL A 249 -37.96 4.82 1.81
CA VAL A 249 -39.15 4.15 1.31
C VAL A 249 -39.82 5.16 0.37
N PRO A 250 -39.89 4.89 -0.95
CA PRO A 250 -40.59 5.78 -1.85
C PRO A 250 -42.08 5.58 -1.59
N GLY A 251 -42.71 6.55 -0.95
CA GLY A 251 -44.17 6.62 -0.84
C GLY A 251 -44.69 6.61 0.60
N SER A 252 -44.93 7.80 1.12
CA SER A 252 -46.04 8.11 2.02
C SER A 252 -46.63 9.44 1.59
#